data_AF-A0A962LZI6-F1
#
_entry.id   AF-A0A962LZI6-F1
#
_cell.length_a   1.000
_cell.length_b   1.000
_cell.length_c   1.000
_cell.angle_alpha   90.00
_cell.angle_beta   90.00
_cell.angle_gamma   90.00
#
_symmetry.space_group_name_H-M   'P 1'
#
loop_
_entity.id
_entity.type
_entity.pdbx_description
1 polymer ?
#
loop_
_entity_poly.entity_id
_entity_poly.type
_entity_poly.pdbx_seq_one_letter_code
_entity_poly.pdbx_strand_id
1 'polypeptide(L)'
;LNRVIVLTGAGIVLVAALQGYIALQSIPVQYIKVTGELAHTRTDLIQEMIQPALVGGFLRADLQRIRTQLEELPWIYQATVQRRWPNALEIHVVEQLPIARWGDSGFLNHEGQVFQSESSQDWQALPRLDGPRGSAQALVAGYQRLVEILAPVHLSVAQLTVDERDQVEVVLAGGIRLLLGSEDFLERMHRFVAIYRTELAARAADVERVDLRYETGVAVAFTESSRVAGI
;
A
#
# COMPACT_ATOMS: atom_id res chain seq x y z
N LEU A 1 65.56 -10.82 33.94
CA LEU A 1 65.22 -9.49 33.37
C LEU A 1 64.34 -9.61 32.11
N ASN A 2 64.78 -10.31 31.05
CA ASN A 2 64.00 -10.43 29.79
C ASN A 2 62.59 -11.02 29.93
N ARG A 3 62.40 -12.07 30.75
CA ARG A 3 61.06 -12.67 30.98
C ARG A 3 60.08 -11.71 31.64
N VAL A 4 60.57 -10.84 32.53
CA VAL A 4 59.72 -9.85 33.22
C VAL A 4 59.26 -8.79 32.21
N ILE A 5 60.17 -8.24 31.40
CA ILE A 5 59.86 -7.23 30.38
C ILE A 5 58.84 -7.76 29.35
N VAL A 6 59.00 -9.01 28.89
CA VAL A 6 58.05 -9.64 27.95
C VAL A 6 56.66 -9.80 28.57
N LEU A 7 56.58 -10.24 29.83
CA LEU A 7 55.29 -10.38 30.52
C LEU A 7 54.61 -9.04 30.77
N THR A 8 55.36 -7.99 31.14
CA THR A 8 54.81 -6.65 31.33
C THR A 8 54.33 -6.05 30.02
N GLY A 9 55.12 -6.20 28.93
CA GLY A 9 54.72 -5.75 27.59
C GLY A 9 53.47 -6.49 27.09
N ALA A 10 53.41 -7.80 27.24
CA ALA A 10 52.24 -8.59 26.89
C ALA A 10 51.00 -8.18 27.70
N GLY A 11 51.15 -7.91 29.00
CA GLY A 11 50.07 -7.40 29.86
C GLY A 11 49.53 -6.05 29.39
N ILE A 12 50.40 -5.11 29.01
CA ILE A 12 49.99 -3.80 28.48
C ILE A 12 49.22 -3.96 27.17
N VAL A 13 49.71 -4.80 26.25
CA VAL A 13 49.02 -5.07 24.97
C VAL A 13 47.65 -5.69 25.20
N LEU A 14 47.52 -6.65 26.13
CA LEU A 14 46.25 -7.28 26.49
C LEU A 14 45.25 -6.28 27.09
N VAL A 15 45.72 -5.41 27.99
CA VAL A 15 44.88 -4.36 28.58
C VAL A 15 44.45 -3.35 27.52
N ALA A 16 45.35 -2.92 26.63
CA ALA A 16 45.02 -2.01 25.54
C ALA A 16 44.01 -2.63 24.55
N ALA A 17 44.17 -3.92 24.21
CA ALA A 17 43.23 -4.65 23.38
C ALA A 17 41.84 -4.78 24.03
N LEU A 18 41.79 -5.06 25.34
CA LEU A 18 40.53 -5.16 26.09
C LEU A 18 39.84 -3.79 26.18
N GLN A 19 40.59 -2.73 26.46
CA GLN A 19 40.07 -1.35 26.49
C GLN A 19 39.55 -0.93 25.11
N GLY A 20 40.30 -1.23 24.04
CA GLY A 20 39.87 -0.99 22.66
C GLY A 20 38.58 -1.76 22.31
N TYR A 21 38.48 -3.02 22.74
CA TYR A 21 37.27 -3.84 22.54
C TYR A 21 36.05 -3.26 23.26
N ILE A 22 36.19 -2.84 24.53
CA ILE A 22 35.11 -2.21 25.31
C ILE A 22 34.70 -0.86 24.70
N ALA A 23 35.68 -0.04 24.30
CA ALA A 23 35.43 1.24 23.65
C ALA A 23 34.68 1.08 22.32
N LEU A 24 35.05 0.07 21.52
CA LEU A 24 34.37 -0.25 20.25
C LEU A 24 32.91 -0.68 20.48
N GLN A 25 32.64 -1.44 21.56
CA GLN A 25 31.28 -1.86 21.92
C GLN A 25 30.38 -0.76 22.47
N SER A 26 30.96 0.37 22.90
CA SER A 26 30.22 1.48 23.53
C SER A 26 30.08 2.70 22.62
N ILE A 27 30.41 2.57 21.32
CA ILE A 27 30.21 3.65 20.34
C ILE A 27 28.72 4.04 20.32
N PRO A 28 28.37 5.29 20.66
CA PRO A 28 26.98 5.75 20.59
C PRO A 28 26.57 5.94 19.13
N VAL A 29 25.29 5.73 18.84
CA VAL A 29 24.71 6.18 17.56
C VAL A 29 24.60 7.69 17.63
N GLN A 30 25.32 8.41 16.75
CA GLN A 30 25.33 9.87 16.75
C GLN A 30 24.36 10.48 15.74
N TYR A 31 24.11 9.77 14.63
CA TYR A 31 23.32 10.30 13.52
C TYR A 31 22.33 9.25 13.02
N ILE A 32 21.06 9.64 12.95
CA ILE A 32 20.00 8.86 12.29
C ILE A 32 19.62 9.62 11.03
N LYS A 33 19.89 9.02 9.87
CA LYS A 33 19.46 9.58 8.59
C LYS A 33 18.20 8.84 8.16
N VAL A 34 17.09 9.54 8.12
CA VAL A 34 15.83 9.03 7.56
C VAL A 34 15.70 9.51 6.12
N THR A 35 15.46 8.60 5.20
CA THR A 35 15.29 8.88 3.76
C THR A 35 13.99 8.25 3.25
N GLY A 36 13.41 8.85 2.21
CA GLY A 36 12.14 8.43 1.61
C GLY A 36 11.36 9.65 1.08
N GLU A 37 10.39 9.40 0.21
CA GLU A 37 9.36 10.40 -0.13
C GLU A 37 8.33 10.41 0.99
N LEU A 38 8.62 11.21 2.03
CA LEU A 38 7.77 11.30 3.22
C LEU A 38 6.77 12.44 3.03
N ALA A 39 5.53 12.11 2.69
CA ALA A 39 4.45 13.09 2.59
C ALA A 39 3.69 13.22 3.91
N HIS A 40 3.51 12.11 4.62
CA HIS A 40 2.69 12.04 5.83
C HIS A 40 3.49 11.69 7.09
N THR A 41 4.74 11.21 6.96
CA THR A 41 5.55 10.81 8.11
C THR A 41 6.50 11.91 8.55
N ARG A 42 6.29 12.36 9.79
CA ARG A 42 7.17 13.28 10.48
C ARG A 42 8.45 12.58 10.92
N THR A 43 9.59 13.04 10.41
CA THR A 43 10.90 12.43 10.66
C THR A 43 11.30 12.44 12.14
N ASP A 44 10.85 13.44 12.89
CA ASP A 44 11.01 13.58 14.34
C ASP A 44 10.33 12.44 15.12
N LEU A 45 9.11 12.05 14.73
CA LEU A 45 8.38 10.95 15.38
C LEU A 45 9.10 9.60 15.19
N ILE A 46 9.62 9.34 13.99
CA ILE A 46 10.43 8.14 13.72
C ILE A 46 11.66 8.11 14.64
N GLN A 47 12.36 9.24 14.77
CA GLN A 47 13.57 9.29 15.60
C GLN A 47 13.27 9.03 17.08
N GLU A 48 12.19 9.62 17.61
CA GLU A 48 11.76 9.42 19.00
C GLU A 48 11.39 7.96 19.30
N MET A 49 10.62 7.32 18.41
CA MET A 49 10.21 5.92 18.56
C MET A 49 11.38 4.94 18.63
N ILE A 50 12.48 5.24 17.93
CA ILE A 50 13.61 4.32 17.79
C ILE A 50 14.62 4.49 18.94
N GLN A 51 14.63 5.62 19.65
CA GLN A 51 15.58 5.88 20.74
C GLN A 51 15.69 4.72 21.76
N PRO A 52 14.59 4.11 22.24
CA PRO A 52 14.66 3.00 23.19
C PRO A 52 15.38 1.77 22.64
N ALA A 53 15.29 1.52 21.32
CA ALA A 53 15.94 0.39 20.66
C ALA A 53 17.45 0.61 20.42
N LEU A 54 17.94 1.84 20.62
CA LEU A 54 19.36 2.20 20.54
C LEU A 54 20.08 2.08 21.88
N VAL A 55 19.36 1.75 22.95
CA VAL A 55 19.90 1.56 24.30
C VAL A 55 20.82 0.33 24.31
N GLY A 56 22.14 0.57 24.32
CA GLY A 56 23.17 -0.46 24.24
C GLY A 56 24.32 -0.15 23.27
N GLY A 57 24.21 0.92 22.46
CA GLY A 57 25.25 1.38 21.54
C GLY A 57 25.08 0.90 20.10
N PHE A 58 25.81 1.50 19.16
CA PHE A 58 25.73 1.28 17.71
C PHE A 58 25.86 -0.19 17.29
N LEU A 59 26.74 -0.93 17.95
CA LEU A 59 26.99 -2.34 17.63
C LEU A 59 25.95 -3.30 18.20
N ARG A 60 25.26 -2.93 19.28
CA ARG A 60 24.26 -3.78 19.96
C ARG A 60 22.82 -3.47 19.58
N ALA A 61 22.56 -2.34 18.91
CA ALA A 61 21.23 -1.97 18.43
C ALA A 61 20.63 -3.09 17.58
N ASP A 62 19.43 -3.55 17.91
CA ASP A 62 18.74 -4.59 17.15
C ASP A 62 18.01 -3.97 15.95
N LEU A 63 18.65 -3.98 14.79
CA LEU A 63 18.09 -3.37 13.58
C LEU A 63 16.81 -4.06 13.12
N GLN A 64 16.67 -5.37 13.36
CA GLN A 64 15.49 -6.12 12.95
C GLN A 64 14.30 -5.70 13.80
N ARG A 65 14.50 -5.54 15.11
CA ARG A 65 13.48 -5.00 16.01
C ARG A 65 13.04 -3.59 15.60
N ILE A 66 14.00 -2.71 15.30
CA ILE A 66 13.70 -1.34 14.83
C ILE A 66 12.86 -1.39 13.55
N ARG A 67 13.26 -2.23 12.60
CA ARG A 67 12.51 -2.42 11.35
C ARG A 67 11.07 -2.85 11.63
N THR A 68 10.87 -3.90 12.43
CA THR A 68 9.53 -4.41 12.76
C THR A 68 8.67 -3.35 13.45
N GLN A 69 9.24 -2.60 14.39
CA GLN A 69 8.52 -1.51 15.06
C GLN A 69 8.11 -0.37 14.11
N LEU A 70 8.90 -0.12 13.06
CA LEU A 70 8.52 0.86 12.03
C LEU A 70 7.43 0.30 11.13
N GLU A 71 7.53 -0.95 10.69
CA GLU A 71 6.53 -1.61 9.85
C GLU A 71 5.19 -1.85 10.58
N GLU A 72 5.14 -1.74 11.92
CA GLU A 72 3.91 -1.71 12.71
C GLU A 72 3.11 -0.40 12.54
N LEU A 73 3.74 0.67 12.06
CA LEU A 73 3.05 1.93 11.80
C LEU A 73 2.17 1.80 10.54
N PRO A 74 0.85 2.10 10.61
CA PRO A 74 -0.09 1.83 9.52
C PRO A 74 0.27 2.49 8.19
N TRP A 75 0.93 3.64 8.20
CA TRP A 75 1.33 4.39 7.00
C TRP A 75 2.70 3.97 6.45
N ILE A 76 3.42 3.04 7.09
CA ILE A 76 4.70 2.54 6.59
C ILE A 76 4.44 1.23 5.84
N TYR A 77 4.75 1.22 4.55
CA TYR A 77 4.69 0.01 3.73
C TYR A 77 5.92 -0.86 3.97
N GLN A 78 7.10 -0.24 4.01
CA GLN A 78 8.36 -0.94 4.19
C GLN A 78 9.38 -0.05 4.87
N ALA A 79 10.16 -0.63 5.80
CA ALA A 79 11.31 0.02 6.38
C ALA A 79 12.59 -0.79 6.13
N THR A 80 13.68 -0.11 5.78
CA THR A 80 15.02 -0.71 5.70
C THR A 80 15.93 0.01 6.67
N VAL A 81 16.55 -0.75 7.57
CA VAL A 81 17.44 -0.21 8.60
C VAL A 81 18.84 -0.79 8.40
N GLN A 82 19.82 0.07 8.20
CA GLN A 82 21.21 -0.35 8.00
C GLN A 82 22.20 0.47 8.82
N ARG A 83 23.29 -0.18 9.21
CA ARG A 83 24.42 0.48 9.87
C ARG A 83 25.30 1.17 8.84
N ARG A 84 25.62 2.43 9.10
CA ARG A 84 26.62 3.23 8.39
C ARG A 84 27.77 3.53 9.33
N TRP A 85 28.93 2.96 9.01
CA TRP A 85 30.14 3.27 9.75
C TRP A 85 30.51 4.77 9.63
N PRO A 86 31.06 5.38 10.69
CA PRO A 86 31.47 4.74 11.93
C PRO A 86 30.41 4.64 13.03
N ASN A 87 29.33 5.41 12.98
CA ASN A 87 28.41 5.55 14.11
C ASN A 87 27.02 6.11 13.72
N ALA A 88 26.54 5.79 12.52
CA ALA A 88 25.27 6.27 12.00
C ALA A 88 24.32 5.12 11.64
N LEU A 89 23.03 5.32 11.85
CA LEU A 89 21.99 4.45 11.29
C LEU A 89 21.33 5.16 10.11
N GLU A 90 21.23 4.45 9.01
CA GLU A 90 20.45 4.90 7.86
C GLU A 90 19.16 4.10 7.81
N ILE A 91 18.04 4.82 7.81
CA ILE A 91 16.70 4.29 7.82
C ILE A 91 16.03 4.79 6.55
N HIS A 92 15.66 3.88 5.67
CA HIS A 92 14.86 4.19 4.50
C HIS A 92 13.44 3.73 4.74
N VAL A 93 12.48 4.65 4.64
CA VAL A 93 11.06 4.38 4.85
C VAL A 93 10.31 4.60 3.54
N VAL A 94 9.45 3.64 3.20
CA VAL A 94 8.49 3.75 2.09
C VAL A 94 7.10 3.89 2.71
N GLU A 95 6.42 5.00 2.40
CA GLU A 95 5.05 5.23 2.85
C GLU A 95 4.04 4.40 2.05
N GLN A 96 2.93 4.06 2.69
CA GLN A 96 1.76 3.48 2.04
C GLN A 96 1.11 4.52 1.13
N LEU A 97 0.95 4.17 -0.15
CA LEU A 97 0.20 4.97 -1.11
C LEU A 97 -1.19 4.36 -1.32
N PRO A 98 -2.28 5.08 -0.94
CA PRO A 98 -3.62 4.58 -1.13
C PRO A 98 -4.00 4.62 -2.62
N ILE A 99 -4.49 3.50 -3.13
CA ILE A 99 -5.08 3.43 -4.49
C ILE A 99 -6.60 3.39 -4.45
N ALA A 100 -7.17 3.10 -3.27
CA ALA A 100 -8.61 2.98 -3.06
C ALA A 100 -9.00 3.15 -1.60
N ARG A 101 -10.27 3.51 -1.39
CA ARG A 101 -10.94 3.48 -0.09
C ARG A 101 -11.51 2.10 0.19
N TRP A 102 -11.49 1.69 1.45
CA TRP A 102 -11.94 0.38 1.92
C TRP A 102 -12.89 0.51 3.10
N GLY A 103 -14.12 0.02 2.94
CA GLY A 103 -15.18 0.22 3.92
C GLY A 103 -15.43 1.71 4.18
N ASP A 104 -15.56 2.10 5.45
CA ASP A 104 -15.93 3.46 5.84
C ASP A 104 -14.73 4.40 6.11
N SER A 105 -13.58 3.85 6.51
CA SER A 105 -12.42 4.66 6.96
C SER A 105 -11.06 4.08 6.60
N GLY A 106 -11.02 2.91 5.95
CA GLY A 106 -9.78 2.28 5.54
C GLY A 106 -9.33 2.70 4.14
N PHE A 107 -8.07 2.40 3.84
CA PHE A 107 -7.48 2.52 2.52
C PHE A 107 -6.82 1.20 2.13
N LEU A 108 -6.73 0.98 0.83
CA LEU A 108 -5.98 -0.13 0.24
C LEU A 108 -4.80 0.40 -0.54
N ASN A 109 -3.64 -0.22 -0.35
CA ASN A 109 -2.49 -0.02 -1.20
C ASN A 109 -2.55 -0.94 -2.45
N HIS A 110 -1.53 -0.84 -3.31
CA HIS A 110 -1.42 -1.61 -4.53
C HIS A 110 -1.31 -3.14 -4.33
N GLU A 111 -0.97 -3.61 -3.13
CA GLU A 111 -0.96 -5.04 -2.77
C GLU A 111 -2.26 -5.52 -2.13
N GLY A 112 -3.20 -4.62 -1.86
CA GLY A 112 -4.42 -4.93 -1.11
C GLY A 112 -4.23 -5.02 0.40
N GLN A 113 -3.14 -4.47 0.94
CA GLN A 113 -2.99 -4.27 2.38
C GLN A 113 -3.91 -3.14 2.83
N VAL A 114 -4.69 -3.41 3.88
CA VAL A 114 -5.58 -2.43 4.49
C VAL A 114 -4.80 -1.60 5.50
N PHE A 115 -4.87 -0.28 5.39
CA PHE A 115 -4.28 0.63 6.36
C PHE A 115 -5.22 1.80 6.66
N GLN A 116 -4.93 2.53 7.73
CA GLN A 116 -5.65 3.74 8.12
C GLN A 116 -4.72 4.94 8.03
N SER A 117 -5.28 6.09 7.64
CA SER A 117 -4.56 7.36 7.62
C SER A 117 -5.44 8.45 8.20
N GLU A 118 -4.84 9.31 9.03
CA GLU A 118 -5.51 10.50 9.59
C GLU A 118 -5.82 11.52 8.48
N SER A 119 -5.06 11.51 7.38
CA SER A 119 -5.22 12.41 6.22
C SER A 119 -6.28 11.93 5.23
N SER A 120 -7.45 11.51 5.73
CA SER A 120 -8.53 10.94 4.90
C SER A 120 -9.16 11.93 3.91
N GLN A 121 -8.96 13.24 4.11
CA GLN A 121 -9.52 14.28 3.24
C GLN A 121 -8.84 14.35 1.87
N ASP A 122 -7.54 14.04 1.79
CA ASP A 122 -6.78 14.13 0.54
C ASP A 122 -7.17 13.04 -0.46
N TRP A 123 -7.82 11.98 0.03
CA TRP A 123 -8.06 10.73 -0.71
C TRP A 123 -9.54 10.49 -1.03
N GLN A 124 -10.38 11.51 -0.94
CA GLN A 124 -11.83 11.39 -1.19
C GLN A 124 -12.18 11.05 -2.65
N ALA A 125 -11.31 11.42 -3.59
CA ALA A 125 -11.48 11.14 -5.01
C ALA A 125 -11.15 9.69 -5.39
N LEU A 126 -10.56 8.91 -4.48
CA LEU A 126 -10.22 7.51 -4.74
C LEU A 126 -11.49 6.64 -4.87
N PRO A 127 -11.44 5.62 -5.73
CA PRO A 127 -12.53 4.67 -5.86
C PRO A 127 -12.77 3.94 -4.54
N ARG A 128 -14.01 3.53 -4.31
CA ARG A 128 -14.39 2.71 -3.16
C ARG A 128 -14.36 1.24 -3.54
N LEU A 129 -13.64 0.43 -2.78
CA LEU A 129 -13.75 -1.02 -2.82
C LEU A 129 -14.43 -1.52 -1.56
N ASP A 130 -15.34 -2.48 -1.73
CA ASP A 130 -16.12 -3.07 -0.64
C ASP A 130 -16.26 -4.57 -0.86
N GLY A 131 -16.13 -5.36 0.21
CA GLY A 131 -16.33 -6.80 0.15
C GLY A 131 -16.05 -7.52 1.46
N PRO A 132 -16.25 -8.86 1.49
CA PRO A 132 -16.14 -9.65 2.70
C PRO A 132 -14.71 -9.63 3.27
N ARG A 133 -14.56 -9.94 4.56
CA ARG A 133 -13.24 -10.00 5.21
C ARG A 133 -12.31 -10.96 4.47
N GLY A 134 -11.10 -10.50 4.18
CA GLY A 134 -10.09 -11.27 3.44
C GLY A 134 -10.16 -11.13 1.91
N SER A 135 -11.18 -10.47 1.35
CA SER A 135 -11.31 -10.25 -0.10
C SER A 135 -10.44 -9.09 -0.63
N ALA A 136 -9.90 -8.24 0.23
CA ALA A 136 -9.17 -7.02 -0.10
C ALA A 136 -8.13 -7.20 -1.22
N GLN A 137 -7.27 -8.22 -1.10
CA GLN A 137 -6.22 -8.49 -2.09
C GLN A 137 -6.79 -8.91 -3.45
N ALA A 138 -7.80 -9.78 -3.46
CA ALA A 138 -8.46 -10.22 -4.69
C ALA A 138 -9.20 -9.04 -5.37
N LEU A 139 -9.83 -8.18 -4.58
CA LEU A 139 -10.52 -6.99 -5.02
C LEU A 139 -9.59 -5.95 -5.64
N VAL A 140 -8.43 -5.70 -5.03
CA VAL A 140 -7.40 -4.83 -5.63
C VAL A 140 -6.89 -5.38 -6.95
N ALA A 141 -6.61 -6.68 -7.02
CA ALA A 141 -6.19 -7.32 -8.27
C ALA A 141 -7.28 -7.22 -9.36
N GLY A 142 -8.56 -7.39 -8.98
CA GLY A 142 -9.70 -7.19 -9.89
C GLY A 142 -9.81 -5.75 -10.37
N TYR A 143 -9.68 -4.78 -9.47
CA TYR A 143 -9.70 -3.36 -9.79
C TYR A 143 -8.57 -2.95 -10.75
N GLN A 144 -7.33 -3.38 -10.51
CA GLN A 144 -6.21 -3.09 -11.41
C GLN A 144 -6.48 -3.58 -12.84
N ARG A 145 -7.01 -4.80 -12.98
CA ARG A 145 -7.43 -5.34 -14.29
C ARG A 145 -8.57 -4.54 -14.93
N LEU A 146 -9.53 -4.05 -14.14
CA LEU A 146 -10.59 -3.18 -14.66
C LEU A 146 -10.04 -1.88 -15.20
N VAL A 147 -9.11 -1.25 -14.48
CA VAL A 147 -8.46 -0.01 -14.94
C VAL A 147 -7.79 -0.24 -16.29
N GLU A 148 -7.08 -1.35 -16.47
CA GLU A 148 -6.45 -1.71 -17.75
C GLU A 148 -7.48 -1.93 -18.88
N ILE A 149 -8.57 -2.66 -18.61
CA ILE A 149 -9.62 -2.96 -19.60
C ILE A 149 -10.41 -1.72 -20.00
N LEU A 150 -10.65 -0.80 -19.06
CA LEU A 150 -11.48 0.40 -19.26
C LEU A 150 -10.67 1.60 -19.80
N ALA A 151 -9.35 1.61 -19.64
CA ALA A 151 -8.48 2.68 -20.12
C ALA A 151 -8.71 3.04 -21.62
N PRO A 152 -8.84 2.08 -22.55
CA PRO A 152 -9.04 2.38 -23.96
C PRO A 152 -10.37 3.07 -24.29
N VAL A 153 -11.34 3.08 -23.36
CA VAL A 153 -12.63 3.77 -23.51
C VAL A 153 -12.76 4.98 -22.58
N HIS A 154 -11.68 5.37 -21.90
CA HIS A 154 -11.62 6.51 -20.98
C HIS A 154 -12.67 6.43 -19.86
N LEU A 155 -13.03 5.21 -19.45
CA LEU A 155 -13.92 4.97 -18.32
C LEU A 155 -13.08 4.70 -17.07
N SER A 156 -13.55 5.20 -15.94
CA SER A 156 -12.95 4.98 -14.63
C SER A 156 -13.94 4.33 -13.67
N VAL A 157 -13.42 3.47 -12.81
CA VAL A 157 -14.20 2.82 -11.75
C VAL A 157 -14.34 3.81 -10.60
N ALA A 158 -15.57 4.02 -10.13
CA ALA A 158 -15.87 4.77 -8.92
C ALA A 158 -16.11 3.85 -7.72
N GLN A 159 -16.72 2.69 -7.95
CA GLN A 159 -16.94 1.69 -6.92
C GLN A 159 -16.80 0.28 -7.49
N LEU A 160 -16.17 -0.63 -6.74
CA LEU A 160 -16.16 -2.07 -7.01
C LEU A 160 -16.59 -2.78 -5.74
N THR A 161 -17.66 -3.57 -5.83
CA THR A 161 -18.24 -4.28 -4.70
C THR A 161 -18.32 -5.78 -5.00
N VAL A 162 -17.94 -6.58 -4.02
CA VAL A 162 -18.14 -8.04 -4.02
C VAL A 162 -18.99 -8.40 -2.80
N ASP A 163 -20.12 -9.05 -3.00
CA ASP A 163 -20.97 -9.50 -1.90
C ASP A 163 -20.52 -10.86 -1.32
N GLU A 164 -21.23 -11.36 -0.30
CA GLU A 164 -20.95 -12.66 0.32
C GLU A 164 -21.17 -13.87 -0.62
N ARG A 165 -21.75 -13.65 -1.80
CA ARG A 165 -22.04 -14.67 -2.84
C ARG A 165 -21.14 -14.48 -4.06
N ASP A 166 -20.01 -13.81 -3.88
CA ASP A 166 -19.04 -13.47 -4.91
C ASP A 166 -19.64 -12.68 -6.09
N GLN A 167 -20.79 -12.02 -5.92
CA GLN A 167 -21.38 -11.21 -6.97
C GLN A 167 -20.62 -9.90 -7.08
N VAL A 168 -20.04 -9.67 -8.26
CA VAL A 168 -19.29 -8.47 -8.56
C VAL A 168 -20.21 -7.42 -9.18
N GLU A 169 -20.20 -6.22 -8.60
CA GLU A 169 -20.80 -5.01 -9.15
C GLU A 169 -19.74 -3.90 -9.31
N VAL A 170 -19.77 -3.21 -10.45
CA VAL A 170 -18.88 -2.09 -10.74
C VAL A 170 -19.71 -0.86 -11.05
N VAL A 171 -19.46 0.24 -10.35
CA VAL A 171 -20.03 1.56 -10.66
C VAL A 171 -18.94 2.40 -11.31
N LEU A 172 -19.23 2.93 -12.49
CA LEU A 172 -18.33 3.83 -13.21
C LEU A 172 -18.50 5.28 -12.73
N ALA A 173 -17.49 6.14 -12.92
CA ALA A 173 -17.54 7.55 -12.53
C ALA A 173 -18.69 8.35 -13.19
N GLY A 174 -19.25 7.85 -14.30
CA GLY A 174 -20.45 8.41 -14.94
C GLY A 174 -21.78 7.91 -14.37
N GLY A 175 -21.77 7.09 -13.33
CA GLY A 175 -22.98 6.56 -12.67
C GLY A 175 -23.52 5.25 -13.24
N ILE A 176 -23.00 4.78 -14.39
CA ILE A 176 -23.39 3.50 -14.98
C ILE A 176 -23.04 2.34 -14.03
N ARG A 177 -24.04 1.53 -13.69
CA ARG A 177 -23.86 0.32 -12.87
C ARG A 177 -23.70 -0.92 -13.75
N LEU A 178 -22.62 -1.67 -13.56
CA LEU A 178 -22.33 -2.92 -14.27
C LEU A 178 -22.52 -4.10 -13.33
N LEU A 179 -23.47 -4.98 -13.65
CA LEU A 179 -23.66 -6.23 -12.92
C LEU A 179 -22.88 -7.34 -13.61
N LEU A 180 -21.78 -7.78 -13.01
CA LEU A 180 -20.87 -8.77 -13.60
C LEU A 180 -21.15 -10.18 -13.10
N GLY A 181 -21.72 -10.35 -11.91
CA GLY A 181 -21.94 -11.65 -11.30
C GLY A 181 -20.64 -12.26 -10.76
N SER A 182 -20.60 -13.59 -10.59
CA SER A 182 -19.49 -14.31 -9.93
C SER A 182 -18.52 -15.03 -10.87
N GLU A 183 -18.83 -15.14 -12.16
CA GLU A 183 -18.05 -15.93 -13.13
C GLU A 183 -17.72 -15.10 -14.38
N ASP A 184 -16.68 -15.53 -15.11
CA ASP A 184 -16.23 -14.97 -16.39
C ASP A 184 -16.07 -13.44 -16.41
N PHE A 185 -15.70 -12.88 -15.26
CA PHE A 185 -15.55 -11.44 -15.04
C PHE A 185 -14.78 -10.73 -16.17
N LEU A 186 -13.62 -11.27 -16.57
CA LEU A 186 -12.79 -10.67 -17.60
C LEU A 186 -13.47 -10.69 -18.98
N GLU A 187 -14.08 -11.81 -19.36
CA GLU A 187 -14.77 -11.94 -20.64
C GLU A 187 -15.97 -10.98 -20.72
N ARG A 188 -16.76 -10.91 -19.65
CA ARG A 188 -17.91 -10.00 -19.52
C ARG A 188 -17.49 -8.53 -19.63
N MET A 189 -16.35 -8.17 -19.04
CA MET A 189 -15.80 -6.82 -19.15
C MET A 189 -15.31 -6.48 -20.56
N HIS A 190 -14.63 -7.39 -21.24
CA HIS A 190 -14.24 -7.19 -22.64
C HIS A 190 -15.45 -7.02 -23.55
N ARG A 191 -16.50 -7.82 -23.34
CA ARG A 191 -17.77 -7.71 -24.06
C ARG A 191 -18.43 -6.36 -23.81
N PHE A 192 -18.46 -5.90 -22.55
CA PHE A 192 -18.94 -4.56 -22.23
C PHE A 192 -18.18 -3.47 -23.00
N VAL A 193 -16.84 -3.52 -23.01
CA VAL A 193 -16.02 -2.53 -23.73
C VAL A 193 -16.33 -2.52 -25.24
N ALA A 194 -16.52 -3.70 -25.84
CA ALA A 194 -16.88 -3.81 -27.25
C ALA A 194 -18.24 -3.14 -27.53
N ILE A 195 -19.27 -3.47 -26.76
CA ILE A 195 -20.63 -2.92 -26.91
C ILE A 195 -20.67 -1.43 -26.57
N TYR A 196 -19.90 -1.00 -25.55
CA TYR A 196 -19.86 0.38 -25.14
C TYR A 196 -19.36 1.27 -26.28
N ARG A 197 -18.30 0.86 -26.96
CA ARG A 197 -17.73 1.61 -28.10
C ARG A 197 -18.70 1.74 -29.27
N THR A 198 -19.45 0.70 -29.58
CA THR A 198 -20.30 0.68 -30.78
C THR A 198 -21.70 1.27 -30.52
N GLU A 199 -22.30 0.96 -29.37
CA GLU A 199 -23.73 1.23 -29.13
C GLU A 199 -24.00 2.24 -28.01
N LEU A 200 -23.18 2.26 -26.94
CA LEU A 200 -23.54 2.99 -25.71
C LEU A 200 -22.84 4.33 -25.56
N ALA A 201 -21.64 4.52 -26.12
CA ALA A 201 -20.83 5.73 -25.92
C ALA A 201 -21.60 7.01 -26.28
N ALA A 202 -22.36 7.00 -27.38
CA ALA A 202 -23.13 8.16 -27.84
C ALA A 202 -24.30 8.56 -26.91
N ARG A 203 -24.78 7.63 -26.09
CA ARG A 203 -25.91 7.81 -25.18
C ARG A 203 -25.58 7.40 -23.75
N ALA A 204 -24.30 7.49 -23.37
CA ALA A 204 -23.81 6.99 -22.08
C ALA A 204 -24.50 7.68 -20.89
N ALA A 205 -24.88 8.95 -21.05
CA ALA A 205 -25.62 9.71 -20.04
C ALA A 205 -27.03 9.17 -19.77
N ASP A 206 -27.61 8.43 -20.71
CA ASP A 206 -28.96 7.84 -20.57
C ASP A 206 -28.90 6.43 -20.00
N VAL A 207 -27.72 5.81 -19.95
CA VAL A 207 -27.53 4.43 -19.46
C VAL A 207 -27.46 4.46 -17.93
N GLU A 208 -28.40 3.76 -17.29
CA GLU A 208 -28.42 3.64 -15.83
C GLU A 208 -27.68 2.37 -15.38
N ARG A 209 -27.95 1.25 -16.05
CA ARG A 209 -27.46 -0.07 -15.65
C ARG A 209 -27.23 -0.98 -16.84
N VAL A 210 -26.18 -1.78 -16.77
CA VAL A 210 -25.83 -2.80 -17.74
C VAL A 210 -25.68 -4.13 -17.01
N ASP A 211 -26.52 -5.10 -17.34
CA ASP A 211 -26.47 -6.45 -16.79
C ASP A 211 -25.71 -7.37 -17.73
N LEU A 212 -24.52 -7.79 -17.29
CA LEU A 212 -23.58 -8.61 -18.05
C LEU A 212 -23.61 -10.09 -17.61
N ARG A 213 -24.54 -10.46 -16.73
CA ARG A 213 -24.63 -11.82 -16.18
C ARG A 213 -25.09 -12.87 -17.18
N TYR A 214 -25.53 -12.46 -18.37
CA TYR A 214 -25.99 -13.35 -19.42
C TYR A 214 -24.81 -13.89 -20.24
N GLU A 215 -24.83 -15.20 -20.50
CA GLU A 215 -23.74 -15.92 -21.17
C GLU A 215 -23.43 -15.37 -22.57
N THR A 216 -24.43 -14.95 -23.34
CA THR A 216 -24.26 -14.51 -24.74
C THR A 216 -24.80 -13.10 -25.03
N GLY A 217 -25.34 -12.41 -24.02
CA GLY A 217 -26.05 -11.14 -24.21
C GLY A 217 -25.75 -10.11 -23.14
N VAL A 218 -26.35 -8.93 -23.31
CA VAL A 218 -26.27 -7.82 -22.36
C VAL A 218 -27.63 -7.15 -22.28
N ALA A 219 -28.14 -6.90 -21.07
CA ALA A 219 -29.36 -6.13 -20.88
C ALA A 219 -29.01 -4.71 -20.42
N VAL A 220 -29.52 -3.70 -21.13
CA VAL A 220 -29.25 -2.30 -20.82
C VAL A 220 -30.53 -1.64 -20.33
N ALA A 221 -30.48 -1.04 -19.16
CA ALA A 221 -31.53 -0.20 -18.62
C ALA A 221 -31.17 1.27 -18.80
N PHE A 222 -32.07 2.01 -19.43
CA PHE A 222 -31.98 3.45 -19.61
C PHE A 222 -32.85 4.19 -18.59
N THR A 223 -32.46 5.43 -18.26
CA THR A 223 -33.18 6.33 -17.35
C THR A 223 -34.60 6.60 -17.84
N GLU A 224 -35.57 6.83 -16.94
CA GLU A 224 -36.98 7.07 -17.31
C GLU A 224 -37.18 8.23 -18.30
N SER A 225 -36.41 9.32 -18.17
CA SER A 225 -36.53 10.48 -19.07
C SER A 225 -36.14 10.18 -20.52
N SER A 226 -35.20 9.25 -20.74
CA SER A 226 -34.77 8.85 -22.08
C SER A 226 -35.72 7.87 -22.78
N ARG A 227 -36.54 7.12 -22.01
CA ARG A 227 -37.53 6.18 -22.58
C ARG A 227 -38.71 6.89 -23.24
N VAL A 228 -39.07 8.08 -22.76
CA VAL A 228 -40.20 8.87 -23.28
C VAL A 228 -39.84 9.60 -24.59
N ALA A 229 -38.57 9.93 -24.80
CA ALA A 229 -38.11 10.61 -26.01
C ALA A 229 -37.97 9.70 -27.26
N GLY A 230 -38.09 8.38 -27.07
CA GLY A 230 -37.95 7.37 -28.13
C GLY A 230 -39.26 6.77 -28.64
N ILE A 231 -40.41 7.32 -28.24
CA ILE A 231 -41.76 6.95 -28.71
C ILE A 231 -42.28 8.08 -29.61
#